data_AF-A0A841HQT0-F1
#
_entry.id   AF-A0A841HQT0-F1
#
_cell.length_a   1.000
_cell.length_b   1.000
_cell.length_c   1.000
_cell.angle_alpha   90.00
_cell.angle_beta   90.00
_cell.angle_gamma   90.00
#
_symmetry.space_group_name_H-M   'P 1'
#
loop_
_entity.id
_entity.type
_entity.pdbx_description
1 polymer ?
#
loop_
_entity_poly.entity_id
_entity_poly.type
_entity_poly.pdbx_seq_one_letter_code
_entity_poly.pdbx_strand_id
1 'polypeptide(L)'
;MSDPKDTLFEFPCDFPLKVMGVRTDDFRSLVVGIVQKHVGPITPDRIVERPSENGKYLSVTCTIHAQSKAQLDAIYRELTSCERVLVAL
;
A
#
# COMPACT_ATOMS: atom_id res chain seq x y z
N MET A 1 -18.62 21.36 20.12
CA MET A 1 -19.00 21.12 18.72
C MET A 1 -17.73 21.13 17.88
N SER A 2 -17.55 20.06 17.11
CA SER A 2 -16.58 19.77 16.03
C SER A 2 -15.08 20.00 16.27
N ASP A 3 -14.41 18.87 16.45
CA ASP A 3 -12.97 18.63 16.50
C ASP A 3 -12.21 19.22 15.29
N PRO A 4 -11.24 20.13 15.49
CA PRO A 4 -10.31 20.55 14.45
C PRO A 4 -9.14 19.56 14.39
N LYS A 5 -9.37 18.39 13.77
CA LYS A 5 -8.29 17.43 13.46
C LYS A 5 -8.36 16.93 12.01
N ASP A 6 -8.87 17.79 11.13
CA ASP A 6 -9.03 17.54 9.69
C ASP A 6 -8.18 18.52 8.86
N THR A 7 -6.98 18.91 9.31
CA THR A 7 -6.16 19.92 8.60
C THR A 7 -4.65 19.71 8.74
N LEU A 8 -4.11 18.50 8.55
CA LEU A 8 -2.64 18.30 8.56
C LEU A 8 -2.09 17.35 7.46
N PHE A 9 -2.86 17.08 6.41
CA PHE A 9 -2.34 16.43 5.21
C PHE A 9 -2.67 17.28 3.99
N GLU A 10 -1.63 17.84 3.37
CA GLU A 10 -1.74 18.47 2.05
C GLU A 10 -1.84 17.36 1.01
N PHE A 11 -3.08 17.04 0.62
CA PHE A 11 -3.33 16.15 -0.49
C PHE A 11 -3.47 16.97 -1.79
N PRO A 12 -3.00 16.43 -2.93
CA PRO A 12 -2.45 15.09 -3.08
C PRO A 12 -0.96 15.00 -2.71
N CYS A 13 -0.54 13.87 -2.14
CA CYS A 13 0.86 13.63 -1.77
C CYS A 13 1.27 12.20 -2.13
N ASP A 14 2.52 12.03 -2.57
CA ASP A 14 3.10 10.71 -2.83
C ASP A 14 3.48 10.02 -1.51
N PHE A 15 2.78 8.94 -1.21
CA PHE A 15 3.01 8.11 -0.02
C PHE A 15 3.68 6.79 -0.39
N PRO A 16 4.87 6.49 0.14
CA PRO A 16 5.48 5.18 -0.03
C PRO A 16 4.78 4.18 0.89
N LEU A 17 3.92 3.34 0.31
CA LEU A 17 3.23 2.27 0.98
C LEU A 17 4.08 0.99 0.96
N LYS A 18 4.61 0.59 2.10
CA LYS A 18 5.39 -0.64 2.26
C LYS A 18 4.49 -1.77 2.76
N VAL A 19 4.31 -2.77 1.92
CA VAL A 19 3.55 -3.99 2.21
C VAL A 19 4.52 -5.15 2.36
N MET A 20 4.47 -5.84 3.48
CA MET A 20 5.27 -7.04 3.74
C MET A 20 4.33 -8.24 3.88
N GLY A 21 4.61 -9.31 3.16
CA GLY A 21 3.77 -10.50 3.15
C GLY A 21 4.52 -11.75 2.75
N VAL A 22 3.78 -12.83 2.61
CA VAL A 22 4.33 -14.12 2.16
C VAL A 22 4.72 -14.02 0.69
N ARG A 23 5.96 -14.40 0.36
CA ARG A 23 6.45 -14.38 -1.03
C ARG A 23 5.65 -15.39 -1.85
N THR A 24 4.77 -14.86 -2.70
CA THR A 24 3.97 -15.64 -3.65
C THR A 24 4.09 -14.98 -5.01
N ASP A 25 4.11 -15.74 -6.11
CA ASP A 25 4.19 -15.19 -7.47
C ASP A 25 3.07 -14.17 -7.75
N ASP A 26 1.90 -14.43 -7.18
CA ASP A 26 0.70 -13.61 -7.32
C ASP A 26 0.64 -12.45 -6.30
N PHE A 27 1.50 -12.43 -5.29
CA PHE A 27 1.44 -11.44 -4.21
C PHE A 27 1.67 -10.02 -4.72
N ARG A 28 2.69 -9.84 -5.58
CA ARG A 28 2.97 -8.55 -6.21
C ARG A 28 1.75 -8.07 -7.01
N SER A 29 1.25 -8.90 -7.91
CA SER A 29 0.10 -8.58 -8.78
C SER A 29 -1.14 -8.24 -7.95
N LEU A 30 -1.37 -8.96 -6.86
CA LEU A 30 -2.47 -8.72 -5.94
C LEU A 30 -2.34 -7.38 -5.21
N VAL A 31 -1.18 -7.09 -4.60
CA VAL A 31 -0.93 -5.80 -3.93
C VAL A 31 -1.07 -4.65 -4.92
N VAL A 32 -0.41 -4.76 -6.07
CA VAL A 32 -0.44 -3.73 -7.13
C VAL A 32 -1.86 -3.55 -7.68
N GLY A 33 -2.64 -4.61 -7.83
CA GLY A 33 -4.04 -4.54 -8.26
C GLY A 33 -4.94 -3.85 -7.24
N ILE A 34 -4.82 -4.19 -5.95
CA ILE A 34 -5.57 -3.54 -4.87
C ILE A 34 -5.23 -2.06 -4.84
N VAL A 35 -3.95 -1.72 -4.80
CA VAL A 35 -3.53 -0.33 -4.70
C VAL A 35 -4.00 0.46 -5.93
N GLN A 36 -3.83 -0.09 -7.14
CA GLN A 36 -4.27 0.59 -8.37
C GLN A 36 -5.78 0.84 -8.43
N LYS A 37 -6.58 -0.04 -7.83
CA LYS A 37 -8.03 0.13 -7.73
C LYS A 37 -8.42 1.34 -6.90
N HIS A 38 -7.61 1.70 -5.90
CA HIS A 38 -7.87 2.85 -5.01
C HIS A 38 -7.23 4.15 -5.48
N VAL A 39 -5.97 4.11 -5.94
CA VAL A 39 -5.22 5.33 -6.31
C VAL A 39 -5.11 5.56 -7.82
N GLY A 40 -5.57 4.61 -8.64
CA GLY A 40 -5.42 4.64 -10.08
C GLY A 40 -4.15 3.95 -10.57
N PRO A 41 -3.82 4.06 -11.87
CA PRO A 41 -2.70 3.33 -12.47
C PRO A 41 -1.37 3.72 -11.84
N ILE A 42 -0.66 2.73 -11.29
CA ILE A 42 0.69 2.89 -10.72
C ILE A 42 1.67 2.22 -11.66
N THR A 43 2.68 2.96 -12.05
CA THR A 43 3.75 2.44 -12.88
C THR A 43 4.58 1.42 -12.10
N PRO A 44 4.96 0.27 -12.71
CA PRO A 44 5.84 -0.70 -12.06
C PRO A 44 7.18 -0.13 -11.61
N ASP A 45 7.61 0.99 -12.18
CA ASP A 45 8.80 1.75 -11.75
C ASP A 45 8.68 2.32 -10.33
N ARG A 46 7.45 2.64 -9.88
CA ARG A 46 7.14 3.10 -8.52
C ARG A 46 6.96 1.95 -7.52
N ILE A 47 7.22 0.72 -7.95
CA ILE A 47 7.02 -0.50 -7.17
C ILE A 47 8.38 -1.17 -6.99
N VAL A 48 8.87 -1.19 -5.76
CA VAL A 48 10.14 -1.79 -5.38
C VAL A 48 9.86 -3.03 -4.57
N GLU A 49 10.18 -4.20 -5.13
CA GLU A 49 10.11 -5.46 -4.40
C GLU A 49 11.49 -5.85 -3.85
N ARG A 50 11.50 -6.27 -2.59
CA ARG A 50 12.68 -6.77 -1.89
C ARG A 50 12.36 -8.11 -1.23
N PRO A 51 12.94 -9.22 -1.70
CA PRO A 51 12.82 -10.50 -1.01
C PRO A 51 13.54 -10.43 0.34
N SER A 52 12.97 -11.05 1.37
CA SER A 52 13.69 -11.25 2.63
C SER A 52 14.83 -12.24 2.46
N GLU A 53 15.85 -12.11 3.31
CA GLU A 53 17.06 -12.94 3.33
C GLU A 53 16.75 -14.46 3.36
N ASN A 54 15.67 -14.85 4.05
CA ASN A 54 15.26 -16.25 4.16
C ASN A 54 14.30 -16.72 3.04
N GLY A 55 14.00 -15.88 2.05
CA GLY A 55 13.13 -16.19 0.90
C GLY A 55 11.64 -16.41 1.20
N LYS A 56 11.24 -16.47 2.47
CA LYS A 56 9.85 -16.73 2.91
C LYS A 56 8.92 -15.52 2.74
N TYR A 57 9.46 -14.31 2.89
CA TYR A 57 8.68 -13.08 2.84
C TYR A 57 9.16 -12.15 1.72
N LEU A 58 8.23 -11.32 1.24
CA LEU A 58 8.48 -10.30 0.24
C LEU A 58 8.02 -8.95 0.80
N SER A 59 8.91 -7.96 0.72
CA SER A 59 8.57 -6.57 1.00
C SER A 59 8.34 -5.86 -0.34
N VAL A 60 7.18 -5.26 -0.51
CA VAL A 60 6.81 -4.50 -1.71
C VAL A 60 6.55 -3.07 -1.28
N THR A 61 7.34 -2.14 -1.76
CA THR A 61 7.16 -0.70 -1.55
C THR A 61 6.53 -0.10 -2.80
N CYS A 62 5.29 0.36 -2.68
CA CYS A 62 4.55 1.03 -3.75
C CYS A 62 4.44 2.51 -3.43
N THR A 63 4.91 3.40 -4.30
CA THR A 63 4.65 4.84 -4.14
C THR A 63 3.30 5.20 -4.74
N ILE A 64 2.36 5.59 -3.87
CA ILE A 64 0.95 5.81 -4.19
C ILE A 64 0.61 7.29 -4.08
N HIS A 65 -0.28 7.79 -4.93
CA HIS A 65 -0.72 9.17 -4.86
C HIS A 65 -1.94 9.27 -3.95
N ALA A 66 -1.70 9.52 -2.67
CA ALA A 66 -2.76 9.66 -1.69
C ALA A 66 -3.52 10.96 -1.96
N GLN A 67 -4.83 10.87 -2.18
CA GLN A 67 -5.70 12.02 -2.36
C GLN A 67 -6.48 12.35 -1.08
N SER A 68 -6.60 11.40 -0.15
CA SER A 68 -7.31 11.57 1.11
C SER A 68 -6.92 10.47 2.10
N LYS A 69 -7.05 10.76 3.40
CA LYS A 69 -6.81 9.77 4.46
C LYS A 69 -7.76 8.57 4.36
N ALA A 70 -9.01 8.79 3.95
CA ALA A 70 -9.98 7.70 3.74
C ALA A 70 -9.56 6.72 2.63
N GLN A 71 -8.90 7.21 1.58
CA GLN A 71 -8.37 6.35 0.51
C GLN A 71 -7.24 5.46 1.03
N LEU A 72 -6.31 6.04 1.80
CA LEU A 72 -5.25 5.28 2.46
C LEU A 72 -5.82 4.19 3.37
N ASP A 73 -6.76 4.55 4.24
CA ASP A 73 -7.41 3.62 5.17
C ASP A 73 -8.09 2.45 4.43
N ALA A 74 -8.78 2.74 3.31
CA ALA A 74 -9.37 1.71 2.46
C ALA A 74 -8.33 0.75 1.87
N ILE A 75 -7.17 1.27 1.44
CA ILE A 75 -6.06 0.47 0.94
C ILE A 75 -5.47 -0.41 2.05
N TYR A 76 -5.15 0.17 3.22
CA TYR A 76 -4.64 -0.58 4.36
C TYR A 76 -5.63 -1.67 4.79
N ARG A 77 -6.93 -1.39 4.77
CA ARG A 77 -7.97 -2.35 5.11
C ARG A 77 -8.08 -3.50 4.10
N GLU A 78 -8.04 -3.24 2.79
CA GLU A 78 -8.02 -4.31 1.79
C GLU A 78 -6.73 -5.14 1.87
N LEU A 79 -5.59 -4.49 2.08
CA LEU A 79 -4.31 -5.18 2.24
C LEU A 79 -4.31 -6.05 3.50
N THR A 80 -4.69 -5.52 4.65
CA THR A 80 -4.76 -6.28 5.91
C THR A 80 -5.84 -7.37 5.89
N SER A 81 -6.88 -7.22 5.05
CA SER A 81 -7.87 -8.27 4.82
C SER A 81 -7.32 -9.42 3.97
N CYS A 82 -6.19 -9.24 3.28
CA CYS A 82 -5.53 -10.33 2.58
C CYS A 82 -4.68 -11.13 3.57
N GLU A 83 -5.03 -12.41 3.74
CA GLU A 83 -4.32 -13.36 4.62
C GLU A 83 -2.81 -13.51 4.29
N ARG A 84 -2.42 -13.13 3.07
CA ARG A 84 -1.03 -13.13 2.59
C ARG A 84 -0.22 -11.92 3.04
N VAL A 85 -0.88 -10.83 3.44
CA VAL A 85 -0.23 -9.59 3.94
C VAL A 85 -0.04 -9.72 5.45
N LEU A 86 1.19 -9.53 5.90
CA LEU A 86 1.54 -9.56 7.32
C LEU A 86 1.52 -8.16 7.91
N VAL A 87 2.03 -7.19 7.15
CA VAL A 87 2.22 -5.82 7.59
C VAL A 87 2.03 -4.87 6.40
N ALA A 88 1.34 -3.76 6.61
CA ALA A 88 1.28 -2.64 5.67
C ALA A 88 1.57 -1.35 6.43
N LEU A 89 2.54 -0.56 5.97
CA LEU A 89 3.06 0.66 6.61
C LEU A 89 3.20 1.78 5.58
#